data_AF-A0A7V5YQA4-F1
#
_entry.id   AF-A0A7V5YQA4-F1
#
_cell.length_a   1.000
_cell.length_b   1.000
_cell.length_c   1.000
_cell.angle_alpha   90.00
_cell.angle_beta   90.00
_cell.angle_gamma   90.00
#
_symmetry.space_group_name_H-M   'P 1'
#
loop_
_entity.id
_entity.type
_entity.pdbx_description
1 polymer ?
#
loop_
_entity_poly.entity_id
_entity_poly.type
_entity_poly.pdbx_seq_one_letter_code
_entity_poly.pdbx_strand_id
1 'polypeptide(L)' 'MTDLYAGYRLLLVAFVLLMNAFFAAAEVALVAVRPSRLRQLAEHGNAGAKAALSLLENPERLLSVV' A
#
# COMPACT_ATOMS: atom_id res chain seq x y z
N MET A 1 -10.03 35.22 -7.28
CA MET A 1 -10.29 33.99 -8.07
C MET A 1 -9.06 33.09 -8.10
N THR A 2 -7.86 33.63 -8.34
CA THR A 2 -6.55 32.94 -8.35
C THR A 2 -6.21 32.20 -7.06
N ASP A 3 -6.54 32.75 -5.90
CA ASP A 3 -6.18 32.16 -4.59
C ASP A 3 -6.97 30.88 -4.27
N LEU A 4 -8.22 30.79 -4.73
CA LEU A 4 -9.04 29.57 -4.63
C LEU A 4 -8.44 28.43 -5.46
N TYR A 5 -7.94 28.74 -6.67
CA TYR A 5 -7.27 27.76 -7.52
C TYR A 5 -5.94 27.29 -6.92
N ALA A 6 -5.21 28.18 -6.22
CA ALA A 6 -3.98 27.80 -5.52
C ALA A 6 -4.27 26.81 -4.38
N GLY A 7 -5.29 27.08 -3.55
CA GLY A 7 -5.70 26.16 -2.49
C GLY A 7 -6.13 24.79 -3.01
N TYR A 8 -6.94 24.74 -4.08
CA TYR A 8 -7.36 23.48 -4.70
C TYR A 8 -6.19 22.69 -5.30
N ARG A 9 -5.23 23.36 -5.95
CA ARG A 9 -4.01 22.70 -6.46
C ARG A 9 -3.19 22.07 -5.34
N LEU A 10 -2.99 22.78 -4.24
CA LEU A 10 -2.23 22.26 -3.10
C LEU A 10 -2.92 21.07 -2.46
N LEU A 11 -4.25 21.11 -2.32
CA LEU A 11 -5.02 19.97 -1.83
C LEU A 11 -4.90 18.74 -2.74
N LEU A 12 -4.99 18.93 -4.06
CA LEU A 12 -4.79 17.84 -5.01
C LEU A 12 -3.37 17.26 -4.95
N VAL A 13 -2.35 18.12 -4.91
CA VAL A 13 -0.95 17.67 -4.81
C VAL A 13 -0.73 16.92 -3.50
N ALA A 14 -1.20 17.45 -2.37
CA ALA A 14 -1.11 16.78 -1.08
C ALA A 14 -1.83 15.44 -1.09
N PHE A 15 -3.03 15.36 -1.67
CA PHE A 15 -3.79 14.12 -1.79
C PHE A 15 -3.04 13.07 -2.60
N VAL A 16 -2.57 13.42 -3.81
CA VAL A 16 -1.82 12.50 -4.68
C VAL A 16 -0.50 12.07 -4.03
N LEU A 17 0.19 12.99 -3.35
CA LEU A 17 1.43 12.70 -2.62
C LEU A 17 1.18 11.71 -1.48
N LEU A 18 0.13 11.93 -0.69
CA LEU A 18 -0.25 11.03 0.40
C LEU A 18 -0.65 9.65 -0.11
N MET A 19 -1.40 9.57 -1.22
CA MET A 19 -1.71 8.29 -1.85
C MET A 19 -0.44 7.55 -2.28
N ASN A 20 0.48 8.23 -2.97
CA ASN A 20 1.75 7.63 -3.38
C ASN A 20 2.58 7.17 -2.17
N ALA A 21 2.68 8.01 -1.13
CA ALA A 21 3.38 7.67 0.09
C ALA A 21 2.75 6.45 0.80
N PHE A 22 1.42 6.36 0.82
CA PHE A 22 0.70 5.22 1.36
C PHE A 22 1.01 3.92 0.60
N PHE A 23 0.95 3.95 -0.74
CA PHE A 23 1.25 2.76 -1.56
C PHE A 23 2.71 2.33 -1.42
N ALA A 24 3.65 3.27 -1.48
CA ALA A 24 5.07 2.98 -1.28
C ALA A 24 5.35 2.40 0.12
N ALA A 25 4.71 2.95 1.17
CA ALA A 25 4.83 2.41 2.52
C ALA A 25 4.25 0.99 2.64
N ALA A 26 3.12 0.70 1.98
CA ALA A 26 2.50 -0.61 1.98
C ALA A 26 3.40 -1.67 1.32
N GLU A 27 4.02 -1.33 0.18
CA GLU A 27 4.97 -2.20 -0.51
C GLU A 27 6.20 -2.49 0.36
N VAL A 28 6.81 -1.45 0.93
CA VAL A 28 7.97 -1.59 1.83
C VAL A 28 7.61 -2.44 3.06
N ALA A 29 6.46 -2.20 3.68
CA ALA A 29 6.00 -2.98 4.83
C ALA A 29 5.80 -4.46 4.48
N LEU A 30 5.28 -4.74 3.28
CA LEU A 30 5.05 -6.09 2.80
C LEU A 30 6.38 -6.83 2.57
N VAL A 31 7.37 -6.20 1.93
CA VAL A 31 8.69 -6.80 1.68
C VAL A 31 9.52 -6.90 2.96
N ALA A 32 9.35 -5.99 3.92
CA ALA A 32 10.07 -6.01 5.19
C ALA A 32 9.60 -7.12 6.16
N VAL A 33 8.38 -7.63 5.98
CA VAL A 33 7.81 -8.63 6.89
C VAL A 33 8.36 -10.03 6.58
N ARG A 34 8.57 -10.82 7.64
CA ARG A 34 9.04 -12.21 7.50
C ARG A 34 7.90 -13.13 7.00
N PRO A 35 8.08 -13.85 5.88
CA PRO A 35 7.03 -14.71 5.32
C PRO A 35 6.54 -15.79 6.29
N SER A 36 7.43 -16.35 7.12
CA SER A 36 7.07 -17.36 8.12
C SER A 36 6.05 -16.87 9.16
N ARG A 37 6.19 -15.61 9.60
CA ARG A 37 5.25 -14.98 10.52
C ARG A 37 3.89 -14.74 9.85
N LEU A 38 3.90 -14.27 8.59
CA LEU A 38 2.67 -14.10 7.80
C LEU A 38 1.91 -15.42 7.61
N ARG A 39 2.63 -16.51 7.32
CA ARG A 39 2.05 -17.86 7.20
C ARG A 39 1.37 -18.30 8.50
N GLN A 40 2.05 -18.14 9.63
CA GLN A 40 1.43 -18.41 10.93
C GLN A 40 0.16 -17.60 11.14
N LEU A 41 0.19 -16.28 10.91
CA LEU A 41 -1.01 -15.45 11.06
C LEU A 41 -2.15 -15.84 10.09
N ALA A 42 -1.83 -16.25 8.86
CA ALA A 42 -2.80 -16.73 7.89
C ALA A 42 -3.43 -18.07 8.33
N GLU A 43 -2.64 -18.98 8.90
CA GLU A 43 -3.11 -20.25 9.48
C GLU A 43 -4.04 -20.01 10.68
N HIS A 44 -3.82 -18.94 11.45
CA HIS A 44 -4.71 -18.53 12.55
C HIS A 44 -5.98 -17.79 12.06
N GLY A 45 -6.25 -17.77 10.76
CA GLY A 45 -7.47 -17.20 10.18
C GLY A 45 -7.42 -15.70 9.89
N ASN A 46 -6.26 -15.06 9.97
CA ASN A 46 -6.15 -13.64 9.63
C ASN A 46 -6.24 -13.44 8.10
N ALA A 47 -7.39 -12.92 7.64
CA ALA A 47 -7.64 -12.65 6.23
C ALA A 47 -6.64 -11.67 5.61
N GLY A 48 -6.21 -10.65 6.37
CA GLY A 48 -5.19 -9.70 5.92
C GLY A 48 -3.82 -10.35 5.74
N ALA A 49 -3.44 -11.27 6.65
CA ALA A 49 -2.21 -12.04 6.51
C ALA A 49 -2.26 -12.98 5.31
N LYS A 50 -3.42 -13.61 5.03
CA LYS A 50 -3.60 -14.45 3.85
C LYS A 50 -3.48 -13.64 2.55
N ALA A 51 -4.07 -12.45 2.50
CA ALA A 51 -3.96 -11.55 1.36
C ALA A 51 -2.49 -11.09 1.16
N ALA A 52 -1.85 -10.60 2.21
CA ALA A 52 -0.45 -10.20 2.17
C ALA A 52 0.49 -11.34 1.73
N LEU A 53 0.27 -12.56 2.22
CA LEU A 53 1.04 -13.73 1.80
C LEU A 53 0.85 -14.03 0.31
N SER A 54 -0.39 -13.96 -0.20
CA SER A 54 -0.68 -14.19 -1.63
C SER A 54 -0.03 -13.14 -2.54
N LEU A 55 0.10 -11.90 -2.06
CA LEU A 55 0.77 -10.81 -2.76
C LEU A 55 2.30 -10.98 -2.76
N LEU A 56 2.88 -11.43 -1.64
CA LEU A 56 4.30 -11.79 -1.53
C LEU A 56 4.70 -12.96 -2.44
N GLU A 57 3.83 -13.95 -2.59
CA GLU A 57 4.07 -15.11 -3.45
C GLU A 57 3.92 -14.79 -4.96
N ASN A 58 3.22 -13.71 -5.30
CA ASN A 58 3.02 -13.25 -6.68
C ASN A 58 3.29 -11.73 -6.81
N PRO A 59 4.56 -11.29 -6.77
CA PRO A 59 4.92 -9.88 -6.80
C PRO A 59 4.47 -9.17 -8.09
N GLU A 60 4.26 -9.89 -9.19
CA GLU A 60 3.67 -9.32 -10.42
C GLU A 60 2.28 -8.72 -10.20
N ARG A 61 1.50 -9.24 -9.24
CA ARG A 61 0.20 -8.66 -8.87
C ARG A 61 0.33 -7.35 -8.09
N LEU A 62 1.44 -7.13 -7.39
CA LEU A 62 1.70 -5.84 -6.72
C LEU A 62 1.97 -4.74 -7.75
N LEU A 63 2.72 -5.07 -8.81
CA LEU A 63 3.10 -4.12 -9.86
C LEU A 63 1.95 -3.75 -10.80
N SER A 64 0.87 -4.55 -10.85
CA SER A 64 -0.27 -4.29 -11.74
C SER A 64 -1.24 -3.20 -11.23
N VAL A 65 -1.04 -2.69 -10.01
CA VAL A 65 -1.95 -1.73 -9.36
C VAL A 65 -1.48 -0.27 -9.48
N VAL A 66 -0.20 -0.06 -9.84
CA VAL A 66 0.45 1.26 -9.93
C VAL A 66 0.65 1.64 -11.38
#